data_AF-A0A8T5FD55-F1
#
_entry.id   AF-A0A8T5FD55-F1
#
_cell.length_a   1.000
_cell.length_b   1.000
_cell.length_c   1.000
_cell.angle_alpha   90.00
_cell.angle_beta   90.00
_cell.angle_gamma   90.00
#
_symmetry.space_group_name_H-M   'P 1'
#
loop_
_entity.id
_entity.type
_entity.pdbx_description
1 polymer ?
#
loop_
_entity_poly.entity_id
_entity_poly.type
_entity_poly.pdbx_seq_one_letter_code
_entity_poly.pdbx_strand_id
1 'polypeptide(L)'
;MKTKNDDSRIDEYTDAEVIEELVAQTEIPKQRDFYKIPRRFGSIPIDELPLGCDPEYQYHKIYPRIPLPFQKADRVSFGNSKLNPNRLFWGDNLHVMRMLPSSSIDLIYIDPP
;
A
#
# COMPACT_ATOMS: atom_id res chain seq x y z
N MET A 1 26.93 53.22 13.78
CA MET A 1 25.69 52.50 14.13
C MET A 1 25.05 51.95 12.86
N LYS A 2 25.16 50.64 12.62
CA LYS A 2 24.25 49.85 11.80
C LYS A 2 24.23 48.45 12.43
N THR A 3 23.11 48.11 13.04
CA THR A 3 22.86 46.84 13.72
C THR A 3 22.74 45.74 12.67
N LYS A 4 23.55 44.68 12.81
CA LYS A 4 23.33 43.41 12.10
C LYS A 4 22.09 42.77 12.72
N ASN A 5 21.07 42.49 11.92
CA ASN A 5 20.02 41.56 12.31
C ASN A 5 20.63 40.16 12.30
N ASP A 6 20.82 39.59 13.49
CA ASP A 6 21.10 38.17 13.64
C ASP A 6 19.85 37.39 13.22
N ASP A 7 19.97 36.66 12.10
CA ASP A 7 19.01 35.70 11.55
C ASP A 7 18.93 34.46 12.47
N SER A 8 18.55 34.71 13.72
CA SER A 8 18.67 33.79 14.86
C SER A 8 17.38 33.03 15.13
N ARG A 9 16.69 32.54 14.09
CA ARG A 9 15.42 31.83 14.32
C ARG A 9 14.95 30.86 13.25
N ILE A 10 15.75 29.84 12.89
CA ILE A 10 15.21 28.64 12.21
C ILE A 10 15.75 27.31 12.79
N ASP A 11 16.72 27.32 13.71
CA ASP A 11 17.34 26.08 14.19
C ASP A 11 16.62 25.42 15.39
N GLU A 12 15.51 25.97 15.87
CA GLU A 12 14.79 25.46 17.06
C GLU A 12 13.83 24.28 16.78
N TYR A 13 13.78 23.73 15.56
CA TYR A 13 12.89 22.59 15.23
C TYR A 13 13.61 21.24 15.06
N THR A 14 14.89 21.17 15.35
CA THR A 14 15.60 19.89 15.55
C THR A 14 15.47 19.49 17.01
N ASP A 15 14.39 18.76 17.30
CA ASP A 15 14.32 17.62 18.24
C ASP A 15 12.82 17.29 18.43
N ALA A 16 12.10 17.09 17.32
CA ALA A 16 10.86 16.35 17.40
C ALA A 16 11.26 14.89 17.69
N GLU A 17 11.08 14.48 18.94
CA GLU A 17 11.13 13.08 19.36
C GLU A 17 10.45 12.24 18.26
N VAL A 18 11.25 11.42 17.57
CA VAL A 18 10.73 10.42 16.66
C VAL A 18 10.00 9.42 17.54
N ILE A 19 8.73 9.71 17.82
CA ILE A 19 7.80 8.76 18.39
C ILE A 19 7.64 7.72 17.28
N GLU A 20 8.45 6.67 17.33
CA GLU A 20 8.16 5.44 16.61
C GLU A 20 6.84 4.93 17.18
N GLU A 21 5.72 5.37 16.60
CA GLU A 21 4.45 4.71 16.83
C GLU A 21 4.68 3.25 16.46
N LEU A 22 4.69 2.39 17.49
CA LEU A 22 4.62 0.95 17.33
C LEU A 22 3.28 0.67 16.68
N VAL A 23 3.21 0.79 15.35
CA VAL A 23 2.07 0.37 14.54
C VAL A 23 1.96 -1.12 14.78
N ALA A 24 1.06 -1.48 15.69
CA ALA A 24 0.74 -2.87 15.94
C ALA A 24 0.42 -3.48 14.58
N GLN A 25 1.17 -4.51 14.19
CA GLN A 25 0.90 -5.24 12.95
C GLN A 25 -0.48 -5.87 13.10
N THR A 26 -1.52 -5.15 12.69
CA THR A 26 -2.87 -5.67 12.65
C THR A 26 -2.92 -6.69 11.53
N GLU A 27 -2.88 -7.97 11.89
CA GLU A 27 -3.10 -9.04 10.94
C GLU A 27 -4.50 -8.86 10.33
N ILE A 28 -4.58 -8.85 8.99
CA ILE A 28 -5.87 -8.82 8.31
C ILE A 28 -6.61 -10.09 8.74
N PRO A 29 -7.84 -9.98 9.30
CA PRO A 29 -8.58 -11.15 9.74
C PRO A 29 -8.78 -12.09 8.54
N LYS A 30 -8.56 -13.39 8.75
CA LYS A 30 -8.79 -14.36 7.68
C LYS A 30 -10.26 -14.29 7.28
N GLN A 31 -10.52 -14.15 5.98
CA GLN A 31 -11.87 -13.95 5.45
C GLN A 31 -12.89 -15.00 5.94
N ARG A 32 -12.44 -16.24 6.19
CA ARG A 32 -13.27 -17.34 6.73
C ARG A 32 -13.82 -17.05 8.13
N ASP A 33 -13.10 -16.30 8.96
CA ASP A 33 -13.51 -16.00 10.33
C ASP A 33 -14.60 -14.92 10.35
N PHE A 34 -14.57 -14.02 9.36
CA PHE A 34 -15.52 -12.93 9.18
C PHE A 34 -16.77 -13.34 8.38
N TYR A 35 -16.57 -13.96 7.21
CA TYR A 35 -17.66 -14.42 6.33
C TYR A 35 -18.08 -15.83 6.67
N LYS A 36 -19.03 -15.94 7.61
CA LYS A 36 -19.71 -17.20 7.91
C LYS A 36 -20.76 -17.47 6.83
N ILE A 37 -20.52 -18.48 6.01
CA ILE A 37 -21.50 -18.96 5.04
C ILE A 37 -22.73 -19.45 5.84
N PRO A 38 -23.95 -18.97 5.54
CA PRO A 38 -25.13 -19.37 6.28
C PRO A 38 -25.33 -20.89 6.20
N ARG A 39 -25.68 -21.52 7.34
CA ARG A 39 -26.10 -22.92 7.35
C ARG A 39 -27.42 -23.03 6.56
N ARG A 40 -27.36 -23.76 5.44
CA ARG A 40 -28.43 -24.20 4.51
C ARG A 40 -29.86 -23.71 4.81
N PHE A 41 -30.49 -23.10 3.81
CA PHE A 41 -31.95 -23.04 3.68
C PHE A 41 -32.37 -23.91 2.47
N GLY A 42 -32.95 -25.09 2.71
CA GLY A 42 -33.50 -25.94 1.66
C GLY A 42 -32.47 -26.73 0.82
N SER A 43 -32.72 -26.83 -0.49
CA SER A 43 -32.04 -27.73 -1.45
C SER A 43 -30.94 -27.09 -2.29
N ILE A 44 -30.56 -25.84 -2.01
CA ILE A 44 -29.53 -25.13 -2.77
C ILE A 44 -28.16 -25.74 -2.42
N PRO A 45 -27.39 -26.26 -3.40
CA PRO A 45 -26.03 -26.71 -3.14
C PRO A 45 -25.19 -25.49 -2.74
N ILE A 46 -24.70 -25.50 -1.50
CA ILE A 46 -23.73 -24.51 -1.01
C ILE A 46 -22.38 -25.17 -1.17
N ASP A 47 -21.68 -24.86 -2.25
CA ASP A 47 -20.26 -25.19 -2.38
C ASP A 47 -19.46 -24.35 -1.37
N GLU A 48 -18.41 -24.95 -0.79
CA GLU A 48 -17.52 -24.22 0.13
C GLU A 48 -16.79 -23.07 -0.57
N LEU A 49 -16.55 -23.26 -1.87
CA LEU A 49 -15.98 -22.26 -2.74
C LEU A 49 -17.08 -21.46 -3.41
N PRO A 50 -16.88 -20.15 -3.59
CA PRO A 50 -17.84 -19.32 -4.30
C PRO A 50 -18.00 -19.79 -5.75
N LEU A 51 -19.16 -19.50 -6.34
CA LEU A 51 -19.49 -19.93 -7.70
C LEU A 51 -18.41 -19.51 -8.70
N GLY A 52 -17.98 -20.45 -9.54
CA GLY A 52 -16.95 -20.21 -10.56
C GLY A 52 -15.51 -20.17 -10.04
N CYS A 53 -15.28 -20.43 -8.74
CA CYS A 53 -13.94 -20.56 -8.18
C CYS A 53 -13.47 -22.02 -8.30
N ASP A 54 -12.44 -22.28 -9.10
CA ASP A 54 -11.84 -23.61 -9.18
C ASP A 54 -10.95 -23.86 -7.93
N PRO A 55 -10.91 -25.09 -7.37
CA PRO A 55 -10.08 -25.38 -6.21
C PRO A 55 -8.57 -25.18 -6.44
N GLU A 56 -8.09 -25.53 -7.63
CA GLU A 56 -6.67 -25.49 -7.99
C GLU A 56 -6.23 -24.11 -8.48
N TYR A 57 -7.03 -23.49 -9.34
CA TYR A 57 -6.68 -22.24 -10.03
C TYR A 57 -7.45 -21.02 -9.51
N GLN A 58 -8.30 -21.19 -8.49
CA GLN A 58 -9.20 -20.16 -7.99
C GLN A 58 -9.96 -19.50 -9.15
N TYR A 59 -10.02 -18.18 -9.16
CA TYR A 59 -10.61 -17.40 -10.22
C TYR A 59 -9.69 -17.20 -11.43
N HIS A 60 -8.45 -17.69 -11.43
CA HIS A 60 -7.50 -17.46 -12.52
C HIS A 60 -7.88 -18.16 -13.82
N LYS A 61 -8.75 -19.19 -13.76
CA LYS A 61 -9.30 -19.82 -14.96
C LYS A 61 -10.24 -18.89 -15.73
N ILE A 62 -11.03 -18.08 -15.01
CA ILE A 62 -11.97 -17.11 -15.59
C ILE A 62 -11.28 -15.76 -15.84
N TYR A 63 -10.43 -15.34 -14.90
CA TYR A 63 -9.73 -14.07 -14.89
C TYR A 63 -8.21 -14.31 -14.87
N PRO A 64 -7.59 -14.59 -16.02
CA PRO A 64 -6.16 -14.87 -16.09
C PRO A 64 -5.37 -13.67 -15.58
N ARG A 65 -4.38 -13.94 -14.73
CA ARG A 65 -3.43 -12.91 -14.31
C ARG A 65 -2.54 -12.58 -15.50
N ILE A 66 -2.61 -11.35 -16.00
CA ILE A 66 -1.72 -10.85 -17.05
C ILE A 66 -0.50 -10.23 -16.33
N PRO A 67 0.69 -10.87 -16.34
CA PRO A 67 1.89 -10.25 -15.83
C PRO A 67 2.32 -9.16 -16.80
N LEU A 68 1.97 -7.93 -16.49
CA LEU A 68 2.43 -6.77 -17.23
C LEU A 68 3.89 -6.46 -16.81
N PRO A 69 4.74 -5.97 -17.75
CA PRO A 69 6.15 -5.74 -17.48
C PRO A 69 6.37 -4.72 -16.36
N PHE A 70 7.47 -4.85 -15.62
CA PHE A 70 7.84 -3.90 -14.59
C PHE A 70 7.97 -2.49 -15.17
N GLN A 71 7.15 -1.59 -14.65
CA GLN A 71 7.18 -0.20 -15.05
C GLN A 71 8.41 0.46 -14.42
N LYS A 72 9.21 1.13 -15.25
CA LYS A 72 10.38 1.86 -14.78
C LYS A 72 9.90 3.02 -13.90
N ALA A 73 10.52 3.15 -12.73
CA ALA A 73 10.32 4.29 -11.85
C ALA A 73 11.49 5.26 -12.02
N ASP A 74 11.18 6.52 -12.29
CA ASP A 74 12.18 7.57 -12.32
C ASP A 74 12.58 7.90 -10.88
N ARG A 75 13.88 8.04 -10.64
CA ARG A 75 14.43 8.35 -9.31
C ARG A 75 14.82 9.81 -9.26
N VAL A 76 14.24 10.54 -8.32
CA VAL A 76 14.54 11.95 -8.08
C VAL A 76 15.07 12.09 -6.66
N SER A 77 16.31 12.53 -6.52
CA SER A 77 16.94 12.81 -5.23
C SER A 77 16.75 14.27 -4.84
N PHE A 78 16.41 14.52 -3.58
CA PHE A 78 16.35 15.87 -3.00
C PHE A 78 17.08 15.89 -1.67
N GLY A 79 17.97 16.87 -1.46
CA GLY A 79 18.47 17.31 -0.14
C GLY A 79 19.33 16.33 0.68
N ASN A 80 19.23 15.01 0.51
CA ASN A 80 19.92 14.02 1.33
C ASN A 80 20.40 12.82 0.49
N SER A 81 21.72 12.65 0.38
CA SER A 81 22.35 11.59 -0.42
C SER A 81 22.37 10.22 0.24
N LYS A 82 22.05 10.12 1.54
CA LYS A 82 22.09 8.86 2.29
C LYS A 82 20.80 8.06 2.19
N LEU A 83 19.67 8.71 1.91
CA LEU A 83 18.36 8.07 1.79
C LEU A 83 18.11 7.60 0.36
N ASN A 84 17.21 6.62 0.21
CA ASN A 84 16.75 6.21 -1.10
C ASN A 84 16.02 7.39 -1.77
N PRO A 85 16.29 7.68 -3.05
CA PRO A 85 15.63 8.77 -3.76
C PRO A 85 14.14 8.49 -3.90
N ASN A 86 13.36 9.57 -3.99
CA ASN A 86 11.93 9.50 -4.26
C ASN A 86 11.69 8.85 -5.63
N ARG A 87 10.61 8.08 -5.74
CA ARG A 87 10.25 7.35 -6.96
C ARG A 87 9.03 8.01 -7.60
N LEU A 88 9.14 8.36 -8.87
CA LEU A 88 8.02 8.79 -9.70
C LEU A 88 7.62 7.64 -10.63
N PHE A 89 6.34 7.29 -10.61
CA PHE A 89 5.77 6.28 -11.49
C PHE A 89 4.85 6.97 -12.50
N TRP A 90 5.03 6.64 -13.77
CA TRP A 90 4.13 7.02 -14.86
C TRP A 90 3.24 5.83 -15.19
N GLY A 91 1.96 6.03 -15.53
CA GLY A 91 1.08 4.97 -16.01
C GLY A 91 -0.23 4.86 -15.23
N ASP A 92 -0.87 3.70 -15.35
CA ASP A 92 -2.09 3.37 -14.60
C ASP A 92 -1.79 3.06 -13.13
N ASN A 93 -2.57 3.66 -12.24
CA ASN A 93 -2.36 3.54 -10.79
C ASN A 93 -2.52 2.10 -10.31
N LEU A 94 -3.49 1.37 -10.85
CA LEU A 94 -3.81 0.01 -10.39
C LEU A 94 -2.69 -0.96 -10.78
N HIS A 95 -2.16 -0.82 -11.99
CA HIS A 95 -1.00 -1.57 -12.46
C HIS A 95 0.25 -1.31 -11.60
N VAL A 96 0.56 -0.04 -11.30
CA VAL A 96 1.69 0.35 -10.44
C VAL A 96 1.54 -0.27 -9.04
N MET A 97 0.37 -0.14 -8.42
CA MET A 97 0.12 -0.65 -7.08
C MET A 97 0.22 -2.18 -7.01
N ARG A 98 -0.16 -2.91 -8.07
CA ARG A 98 -0.01 -4.38 -8.13
C ARG A 98 1.44 -4.87 -8.16
N MET A 99 2.39 -4.02 -8.55
CA MET A 99 3.81 -4.38 -8.56
C MET A 99 4.49 -4.17 -7.21
N LEU A 100 3.94 -3.32 -6.35
CA LEU A 100 4.55 -3.00 -5.08
C LEU A 100 4.41 -4.19 -4.13
N PRO A 101 5.43 -4.48 -3.29
CA PRO A 101 5.30 -5.50 -2.28
C PRO A 101 4.16 -5.18 -1.31
N SER A 102 3.52 -6.23 -0.79
CA SER A 102 2.50 -6.06 0.24
C SER A 102 3.11 -5.43 1.50
N SER A 103 2.35 -4.54 2.15
CA SER A 103 2.75 -3.86 3.40
C SER A 103 4.07 -3.09 3.31
N SER A 104 4.37 -2.47 2.16
CA SER A 104 5.61 -1.69 1.94
C SER A 104 5.43 -0.17 2.00
N ILE A 105 4.23 0.32 2.33
CA ILE A 105 3.89 1.74 2.35
C ILE A 105 3.18 2.03 3.68
N ASP A 106 3.70 3.00 4.41
CA ASP A 106 3.17 3.36 5.74
C ASP A 106 2.00 4.35 5.65
N LEU A 107 2.09 5.32 4.73
CA LEU A 107 1.07 6.37 4.54
C LEU A 107 0.75 6.56 3.06
N ILE A 108 -0.54 6.63 2.75
CA ILE A 108 -1.06 6.89 1.41
C ILE A 108 -1.96 8.12 1.47
N TYR A 109 -1.60 9.15 0.72
CA TYR A 109 -2.45 10.32 0.46
C TYR A 109 -2.95 10.27 -0.99
N ILE A 110 -4.26 10.36 -1.17
CA ILE A 110 -4.91 10.38 -2.49
C ILE A 110 -5.97 11.48 -2.54
N ASP A 111 -6.11 12.09 -3.71
CA ASP A 111 -7.17 13.05 -4.04
C ASP A 111 -7.91 12.54 -5.29
N PRO A 112 -8.91 11.66 -5.12
CA PRO A 112 -9.61 11.05 -6.26
C PRO A 112 -10.54 12.06 -6.96
N PRO A 113 -10.86 11.83 -8.26
CA PRO A 113 -11.74 12.69 -9.03
C PRO A 113 -13.21 12.65 -8.58
#